data_AF-A0A4D9DHR5-F1
#
_entry.id   AF-A0A4D9DHR5-F1
#
_cell.length_a   1.000
_cell.length_b   1.000
_cell.length_c   1.000
_cell.angle_alpha   90.00
_cell.angle_beta   90.00
_cell.angle_gamma   90.00
#
_symmetry.space_group_name_H-M   'P 1'
#
loop_
_entity.id
_entity.type
_entity.pdbx_description
1 polymer ?
#
loop_
_entity_poly.entity_id
_entity_poly.type
_entity_poly.pdbx_seq_one_letter_code
_entity_poly.pdbx_strand_id
1 'polypeptide(L)'
;MWSEGTGSHTVRDLKYTIENPRHFVDSMHQKPVNAIIEHVRDGSVVRALLLPDYYLVTVMLSGIKCCQRLFSKMEFSPLELSNAS
;
A
#
# COMPACT_ATOMS: atom_id res chain seq x y z
N MET A 1 0.57 -32.63 5.63
CA MET A 1 -0.69 -31.98 5.21
C MET A 1 -1.60 -33.11 4.74
N TRP A 2 -2.77 -33.32 5.34
CA TRP A 2 -3.53 -34.59 5.29
C TRP A 2 -4.40 -34.79 4.03
N SER A 3 -4.21 -33.98 2.99
CA SER A 3 -4.92 -34.06 1.72
C SER A 3 -4.04 -34.70 0.63
N GLU A 4 -4.58 -35.64 -0.12
CA GLU A 4 -3.91 -36.22 -1.29
C GLU A 4 -3.88 -35.18 -2.44
N GLY A 5 -2.71 -34.60 -2.70
CA GLY A 5 -2.48 -33.63 -3.77
C GLY A 5 -1.27 -32.74 -3.51
N THR A 6 -0.61 -32.28 -4.57
CA THR A 6 0.64 -31.49 -4.51
C THR A 6 0.49 -30.09 -3.88
N GLY A 7 -0.69 -29.74 -3.36
CA GLY A 7 -0.95 -28.45 -2.71
C GLY A 7 -0.76 -27.22 -3.61
N SER A 8 -0.51 -27.40 -4.92
CA SER A 8 -0.16 -26.30 -5.84
C SER A 8 -1.28 -25.28 -6.01
N HIS A 9 -2.55 -25.67 -5.84
CA HIS A 9 -3.70 -24.76 -5.83
C HIS A 9 -3.75 -23.83 -4.60
N THR A 10 -2.92 -24.09 -3.57
CA THR A 10 -2.78 -23.20 -2.40
C THR A 10 -1.67 -22.18 -2.58
N VAL A 11 -0.83 -22.32 -3.62
CA VAL A 11 0.22 -21.37 -3.96
C VAL A 11 -0.45 -20.16 -4.62
N ARG A 12 -0.31 -19.00 -3.99
CA ARG A 12 -0.87 -17.74 -4.48
C ARG A 12 0.11 -17.08 -5.44
N ASP A 13 -0.34 -16.75 -6.64
CA ASP A 13 0.43 -15.93 -7.57
C ASP A 13 0.42 -14.48 -7.12
N LEU A 14 1.34 -14.13 -6.21
CA LEU A 14 1.46 -12.77 -5.69
C LEU A 14 1.93 -11.80 -6.77
N LYS A 15 1.11 -10.82 -7.07
CA LYS A 15 1.41 -9.75 -8.03
C LYS A 15 1.81 -8.49 -7.28
N TYR A 16 3.11 -8.17 -7.32
CA TYR A 16 3.70 -7.00 -6.65
C TYR A 16 3.64 -5.72 -7.48
N THR A 17 3.48 -5.84 -8.80
CA THR A 17 3.47 -4.73 -9.75
C THR A 17 2.19 -4.75 -10.59
N ILE A 18 1.55 -3.59 -10.70
CA ILE A 18 0.42 -3.37 -11.61
C ILE A 18 0.95 -2.53 -12.77
N GLU A 19 0.83 -3.05 -14.00
CA GLU A 19 1.31 -2.34 -15.20
C GLU A 19 0.53 -1.04 -15.45
N ASN A 20 -0.79 -1.10 -15.32
CA ASN A 20 -1.69 0.01 -15.61
C ASN A 20 -2.64 0.31 -14.44
N PRO A 21 -2.21 1.12 -13.45
CA PRO A 21 -2.98 1.37 -12.24
C PRO A 21 -4.30 2.11 -12.49
N ARG A 22 -4.38 2.98 -13.53
CA ARG A 22 -5.62 3.68 -13.89
C ARG A 22 -6.70 2.71 -14.34
N HIS A 23 -6.37 1.85 -15.31
CA HIS A 23 -7.28 0.81 -15.80
C HIS A 23 -7.71 -0.15 -14.71
N PHE A 24 -6.80 -0.49 -13.78
CA PHE A 24 -7.13 -1.33 -12.64
C PHE A 24 -8.19 -0.69 -11.73
N VAL A 25 -8.03 0.59 -11.37
CA VAL A 25 -9.02 1.31 -10.55
C VAL A 25 -10.36 1.45 -11.28
N ASP A 26 -10.34 1.77 -12.57
CA ASP A 26 -11.55 1.92 -13.39
C ASP A 26 -12.32 0.58 -13.50
N SER A 27 -11.60 -0.54 -13.66
CA SER A 27 -12.19 -1.88 -13.73
C SER A 27 -12.90 -2.31 -12.43
N MET A 28 -12.54 -1.73 -11.29
CA MET A 28 -13.16 -2.00 -10.00
C MET A 28 -14.52 -1.29 -9.84
N HIS A 29 -14.89 -0.38 -10.76
CA HIS A 29 -16.17 0.33 -10.79
C HIS A 29 -16.57 0.96 -9.44
N GLN A 30 -15.58 1.36 -8.63
CA GLN A 30 -15.79 1.87 -7.26
C GLN A 30 -16.61 0.94 -6.35
N LYS A 31 -16.67 -0.36 -6.66
CA LYS A 31 -17.30 -1.35 -5.79
C LYS A 31 -16.37 -1.69 -4.62
N PRO A 32 -16.91 -2.02 -3.44
CA PRO A 32 -16.08 -2.48 -2.33
C PRO A 32 -15.38 -3.79 -2.70
N VAL A 33 -14.07 -3.81 -2.54
CA VAL A 33 -13.22 -4.96 -2.83
C VAL A 33 -12.76 -5.58 -1.52
N ASN A 34 -12.88 -6.90 -1.41
CA ASN A 34 -12.35 -7.60 -0.26
C ASN A 34 -10.83 -7.55 -0.29
N ALA A 35 -10.24 -7.07 0.79
CA ALA A 35 -8.80 -6.91 0.92
C ALA A 35 -8.34 -7.30 2.31
N ILE A 36 -7.12 -7.81 2.42
CA ILE A 36 -6.47 -8.12 3.68
C ILE A 36 -5.37 -7.10 3.91
N ILE A 37 -5.38 -6.40 5.04
CA ILE A 37 -4.29 -5.49 5.40
C ILE A 37 -3.12 -6.32 5.93
N GLU A 38 -2.01 -6.33 5.19
CA GLU A 38 -0.82 -7.09 5.57
C GLU A 38 0.13 -6.27 6.45
N HIS A 39 0.35 -5.02 6.08
CA HIS A 39 1.29 -4.15 6.78
C HIS A 39 0.76 -2.72 6.88
N VAL A 40 0.99 -2.08 8.02
CA VAL A 40 0.67 -0.67 8.23
C VAL A 40 1.96 0.13 8.15
N ARG A 41 2.05 1.10 7.23
CA ARG A 41 3.21 2.00 7.14
C ARG A 41 3.01 3.22 8.03
N ASP A 42 1.84 3.84 7.90
CA ASP A 42 1.41 5.01 8.65
C ASP A 42 -0.09 4.89 8.93
N GLY A 43 -0.63 5.73 9.82
CA GLY A 43 -2.06 5.71 10.16
C GLY A 43 -3.01 5.94 8.97
N SER A 44 -2.51 6.47 7.85
CA SER A 44 -3.27 6.65 6.61
C SER A 44 -2.71 5.89 5.40
N VAL A 45 -1.64 5.11 5.57
CA VAL A 45 -0.96 4.39 4.48
C VAL A 45 -0.76 2.93 4.88
N VAL A 46 -1.40 2.03 4.16
CA VAL A 46 -1.38 0.59 4.45
C VAL A 46 -1.05 -0.20 3.19
N ARG A 47 -0.41 -1.36 3.35
CA ARG A 47 -0.24 -2.36 2.31
C ARG A 47 -1.38 -3.37 2.43
N ALA A 48 -2.16 -3.49 1.37
CA ALA A 48 -3.32 -4.35 1.29
C ALA A 48 -3.15 -5.37 0.17
N LEU A 49 -3.54 -6.62 0.45
CA LEU A 49 -3.65 -7.70 -0.50
C LEU A 49 -5.10 -7.75 -1.01
N LEU A 50 -5.31 -7.47 -2.29
CA LEU A 50 -6.63 -7.47 -2.92
C LEU A 50 -7.02 -8.89 -3.36
N LEU A 51 -8.26 -9.27 -3.08
CA LEU A 51 -8.87 -10.54 -3.49
C LEU A 51 -9.75 -10.32 -4.72
N PRO A 52 -9.86 -11.30 -5.65
CA PRO A 52 -9.33 -12.67 -5.59
C PRO A 52 -7.92 -12.86 -6.17
N ASP A 53 -7.38 -11.86 -6.86
CA ASP A 53 -6.16 -12.00 -7.67
C ASP A 53 -4.83 -11.84 -6.91
N TYR A 54 -4.88 -11.68 -5.58
CA TYR A 54 -3.72 -11.55 -4.70
C TYR A 54 -2.74 -10.43 -5.13
N TYR A 55 -3.28 -9.26 -5.49
CA TYR A 55 -2.48 -8.07 -5.79
C TYR A 55 -2.03 -7.40 -4.50
N LEU A 56 -0.72 -7.21 -4.34
CA LEU A 56 -0.17 -6.49 -3.21
C LEU A 56 -0.01 -5.01 -3.56
N VAL A 57 -0.91 -4.17 -3.05
CA VAL A 57 -0.92 -2.73 -3.33
C VAL A 57 -0.70 -1.89 -2.08
N THR A 58 -0.22 -0.67 -2.27
CA THR A 58 -0.19 0.33 -1.20
C THR A 58 -1.39 1.24 -1.36
N VAL A 59 -2.26 1.27 -0.36
CA VAL A 59 -3.47 2.08 -0.32
C VAL A 59 -3.26 3.24 0.64
N MET A 60 -3.65 4.43 0.18
CA MET A 60 -3.69 5.64 0.99
C MET A 60 -5.14 6.05 1.19
N LEU A 61 -5.52 6.40 2.41
CA LEU A 61 -6.88 6.88 2.69
C LEU A 61 -7.10 8.24 2.01
N SER A 62 -8.12 8.33 1.16
CA SER A 62 -8.43 9.56 0.43
C SER A 62 -8.92 10.66 1.37
N GLY A 63 -8.39 11.88 1.23
CA GLY A 63 -8.85 13.05 1.97
C GLY A 63 -8.26 13.19 3.39
N ILE A 64 -7.49 12.22 3.87
CA ILE A 64 -6.75 12.34 5.12
C ILE A 64 -5.26 12.06 4.90
N LYS A 65 -4.41 12.86 5.53
CA LYS A 65 -2.98 12.58 5.65
C LYS A 65 -2.67 12.49 7.13
N CYS A 66 -2.41 11.28 7.61
CA CYS A 66 -1.94 11.09 8.98
C CYS A 66 -0.52 11.68 9.11
N CYS A 67 -0.16 12.07 10.33
CA CYS A 67 1.18 12.58 10.63
C CYS A 67 2.20 11.47 10.35
N GLN A 68 2.87 11.57 9.20
CA GLN A 68 3.94 10.66 8.85
C GLN A 68 5.13 11.00 9.73
N ARG A 69 5.57 10.05 10.55
CA ARG A 69 6.76 10.23 11.37
C ARG A 69 7.92 10.43 10.40
N LEU A 70 8.45 11.65 10.32
CA LEU A 70 9.61 11.99 9.51
C LEU A 70 10.81 11.17 10.00
N PHE A 71 11.03 9.99 9.43
CA PHE A 71 12.35 9.38 9.44
C PHE A 71 13.13 10.06 8.30
N SER A 72 13.77 11.18 8.65
CA SER A 72 14.53 12.11 7.80
C SER A 72 13.71 13.14 6.99
N LYS A 73 13.63 14.35 7.53
CA LYS A 73 14.35 15.49 6.94
C LYS A 73 14.71 16.47 8.06
N MET A 74 15.71 16.12 8.87
CA MET A 74 16.57 17.15 9.46
C MET A 74 17.47 17.64 8.33
N GLU A 75 16.90 18.42 7.43
CA GLU A 75 17.64 19.19 6.44
C GLU A 75 17.07 20.59 6.59
N PHE A 76 17.53 21.25 7.66
CA PHE A 76 17.43 22.70 7.78
C PHE A 76 18.04 23.27 6.50
N SER A 77 17.22 23.90 5.65
CA SER A 77 17.74 24.82 4.65
C SER A 77 18.57 25.88 5.38
N PRO A 78 19.85 26.12 5.04
CA PRO A 78 20.71 27.07 5.74
C PRO A 78 20.27 28.55 5.65
N LEU A 79 19.12 28.85 5.06
CA LEU A 79 18.64 30.20 4.77
C LEU A 79 17.77 30.82 5.88
N GLU A 80 17.35 30.04 6.87
CA GLU A 80 16.53 30.53 8.01
C GLU A 80 17.35 30.71 9.31
N LEU A 81 18.69 30.83 9.21
CA LEU A 81 19.57 31.09 10.36
C LEU A 81 20.22 32.49 10.34
N SER A 82 19.98 33.34 9.33
CA SER A 82 20.53 34.71 9.32
C SER A 82 19.59 35.78 9.89
N ASN A 83 18.32 35.45 10.17
CA ASN A 83 17.32 36.42 10.64
C ASN A 83 16.97 36.29 12.13
N ALA A 84 17.69 35.44 12.87
CA ALA A 84 17.69 35.49 14.33
C ALA A 84 18.89 36.34 14.78
N SER A 85 18.77 37.66 14.59
CA SER A 85 19.54 38.67 15.34
C SER A 85 18.89 38.90 16.70
#